data_AF-A0A3D6ENA8-F1
#
_entry.id   AF-A0A3D6ENA8-F1
#
_cell.length_a   1.000
_cell.length_b   1.000
_cell.length_c   1.000
_cell.angle_alpha   90.00
_cell.angle_beta   90.00
_cell.angle_gamma   90.00
#
_symmetry.space_group_name_H-M   'P 1'
#
loop_
_entity.id
_entity.type
_entity.pdbx_description
1 polymer ?
#
loop_
_entity_poly.entity_id
_entity_poly.type
_entity_poly.pdbx_seq_one_letter_code
_entity_poly.pdbx_strand_id
1 'polypeptide(L)'
;MMKWGLLIAMVVVSVCSFAQTEQEKLRDVEMQRQANRLRNLERQIDSVALLIDQQQYAAADAKIVNILQSVRSVPSDLTFYLGKTSFYLQKYKQSVDWLNKYIQLKGTSGQFSEEAINLKTKGEVELLKEKQTEAKQAGELLSKDFDIDCGPTGKVACPVCNGSTVIIKKTYLGETYKTCGYCNHTGALSCEDYNKLLKGQLKASTQ
;
A
#
# COMPACT_ATOMS: atom_id res chain seq x y z
N MET A 1 -32.51 66.22 14.76
CA MET A 1 -31.91 65.10 13.99
C MET A 1 -30.76 64.38 14.71
N MET A 2 -30.03 65.02 15.65
CA MET A 2 -28.85 64.41 16.31
C MET A 2 -29.14 63.25 17.30
N LYS A 3 -30.34 63.18 17.89
CA LYS A 3 -30.72 62.14 18.87
C LYS A 3 -30.93 60.74 18.28
N TRP A 4 -31.37 60.64 17.02
CA TRP A 4 -31.62 59.35 16.37
C TRP A 4 -30.33 58.70 15.84
N GLY A 5 -29.37 59.50 15.38
CA GLY A 5 -28.05 59.01 14.97
C GLY A 5 -27.26 58.36 16.13
N LEU A 6 -27.39 58.90 17.34
CA LEU A 6 -26.74 58.37 18.54
C LEU A 6 -27.36 57.06 19.04
N LEU A 7 -28.69 56.91 18.90
CA LEU A 7 -29.40 55.66 19.20
C LEU A 7 -29.06 54.57 18.18
N ILE A 8 -29.00 54.90 16.89
CA ILE A 8 -28.61 53.95 15.84
C ILE A 8 -27.15 53.51 16.04
N ALA A 9 -26.24 54.45 16.35
CA ALA A 9 -24.84 54.12 16.63
C ALA A 9 -24.70 53.18 17.86
N MET A 10 -25.44 53.40 18.94
CA MET A 10 -25.42 52.49 20.10
C MET A 10 -25.96 51.10 19.78
N VAL A 11 -27.03 50.99 18.98
CA VAL A 11 -27.60 49.70 18.58
C VAL A 11 -26.61 48.93 17.70
N VAL A 12 -25.95 49.60 16.75
CA VAL A 12 -24.95 48.96 15.87
C VAL A 12 -23.72 48.48 16.65
N VAL A 13 -23.21 49.28 17.59
CA VAL A 13 -22.07 48.88 18.43
C VAL A 13 -22.43 47.66 19.29
N SER A 14 -23.63 47.63 19.87
CA SER A 14 -24.09 46.50 20.67
C SER A 14 -24.17 45.22 19.84
N VAL A 15 -24.79 45.26 18.65
CA VAL A 15 -24.93 44.09 17.75
C VAL A 15 -23.56 43.57 17.28
N CYS A 16 -22.60 44.45 16.98
CA CYS A 16 -21.25 44.05 16.59
C CYS A 16 -20.50 43.33 17.73
N SER A 17 -20.62 43.80 18.97
CA SER A 17 -20.01 43.14 20.13
C SER A 17 -20.62 41.76 20.40
N PHE A 18 -21.95 41.61 20.31
CA PHE A 18 -22.60 40.30 20.48
C PHE A 18 -22.19 39.31 19.38
N ALA A 19 -22.10 39.74 18.12
CA ALA A 19 -21.70 38.89 17.00
C ALA A 19 -20.25 38.39 17.12
N GLN A 20 -19.31 39.25 17.55
CA GLN A 20 -17.92 38.84 17.82
C GLN A 20 -17.85 37.79 18.93
N THR A 21 -18.67 37.93 19.97
CA THR A 21 -18.69 37.02 21.13
C THR A 21 -19.28 35.63 20.77
N GLU A 22 -20.28 35.56 19.89
CA GLU A 22 -20.84 34.27 19.43
C GLU A 22 -19.87 33.51 18.53
N GLN A 23 -19.16 34.20 17.64
CA GLN A 23 -18.15 33.57 16.78
C GLN A 23 -16.99 32.98 17.58
N GLU A 24 -16.54 33.67 18.64
CA GLU A 24 -15.49 33.17 19.54
C GLU A 24 -15.95 31.91 20.28
N LYS A 25 -17.17 31.92 20.85
CA LYS A 25 -17.76 30.73 21.49
C LYS A 25 -17.90 29.55 20.54
N LEU A 26 -18.30 29.77 19.28
CA LEU A 26 -18.40 28.71 18.28
C LEU A 26 -17.02 28.10 17.98
N ARG A 27 -15.99 28.95 17.80
CA ARG A 27 -14.60 28.50 17.60
C ARG A 27 -14.09 27.69 18.80
N ASP A 28 -14.39 28.12 20.02
CA ASP A 28 -13.99 27.40 21.25
C ASP A 28 -14.66 26.03 21.33
N VAL A 29 -15.95 25.94 21.01
CA VAL A 29 -16.69 24.67 20.96
C VAL A 29 -16.10 23.73 19.91
N GLU A 30 -15.74 24.24 18.73
CA GLU A 30 -15.09 23.43 17.68
C GLU A 30 -13.71 22.93 18.11
N MET A 31 -12.90 23.80 18.73
CA MET A 31 -11.59 23.43 19.27
C MET A 31 -11.72 22.36 20.35
N GLN A 32 -12.68 22.51 21.26
CA GLN A 32 -12.97 21.50 22.28
C GLN A 32 -13.42 20.17 21.66
N ARG A 33 -14.26 20.21 20.61
CA ARG A 33 -14.67 18.99 19.88
C ARG A 33 -13.48 18.30 19.21
N GLN A 34 -12.57 19.05 18.60
CA GLN A 34 -11.35 18.51 17.99
C GLN A 34 -10.44 17.88 19.04
N ALA A 35 -10.20 18.57 20.16
CA ALA A 35 -9.42 18.05 21.28
C ALA A 35 -10.05 16.78 21.88
N ASN A 36 -11.38 16.73 22.02
CA ASN A 36 -12.09 15.53 22.47
C ASN A 36 -11.92 14.35 21.52
N ARG A 37 -11.98 14.59 20.21
CA ARG A 37 -11.74 13.55 19.20
C ARG A 37 -10.31 13.03 19.26
N LEU A 38 -9.33 13.92 19.37
CA LEU A 38 -7.93 13.54 19.47
C LEU A 38 -7.68 12.68 20.72
N ARG A 39 -8.18 13.12 21.89
CA ARG A 39 -8.07 12.35 23.15
C ARG A 39 -8.74 10.98 23.06
N ASN A 40 -9.88 10.88 22.39
CA ASN A 40 -10.54 9.59 22.18
C ASN A 40 -9.70 8.67 21.28
N LEU A 41 -9.09 9.21 20.22
CA LEU A 41 -8.20 8.46 19.34
C LEU A 41 -6.97 7.96 20.10
N GLU A 42 -6.32 8.82 20.89
CA GLU A 42 -5.17 8.45 21.73
C GLU A 42 -5.50 7.28 22.66
N ARG A 43 -6.64 7.33 23.37
CA ARG A 43 -7.11 6.21 24.21
C ARG A 43 -7.29 4.90 23.44
N GLN A 44 -7.75 4.99 22.20
CA GLN A 44 -7.89 3.79 21.35
C GLN A 44 -6.52 3.23 20.95
N ILE A 45 -5.54 4.09 20.70
CA ILE A 45 -4.15 3.70 20.42
C ILE A 45 -3.51 3.09 21.67
N ASP A 46 -3.72 3.65 22.86
CA ASP A 46 -3.24 3.07 24.12
C ASP A 46 -3.82 1.66 24.34
N SER A 47 -5.10 1.48 24.02
CA SER A 47 -5.73 0.15 24.04
C SER A 47 -5.08 -0.83 23.05
N VAL A 48 -4.61 -0.37 21.89
CA VAL A 48 -3.86 -1.20 20.94
C VAL A 48 -2.50 -1.58 21.53
N ALA A 49 -1.79 -0.62 22.13
CA ALA A 49 -0.50 -0.88 22.78
C ALA A 49 -0.63 -1.96 23.87
N LEU A 50 -1.66 -1.86 24.72
CA LEU A 50 -1.94 -2.86 25.75
C LEU A 50 -2.16 -4.27 25.17
N LEU A 51 -2.93 -4.39 24.08
CA LEU A 51 -3.15 -5.69 23.42
C LEU A 51 -1.85 -6.26 22.85
N ILE A 52 -0.98 -5.42 22.30
CA ILE A 52 0.34 -5.80 21.79
C ILE A 52 1.26 -6.26 22.92
N ASP A 53 1.27 -5.56 24.05
CA ASP A 53 2.05 -5.92 25.24
C ASP A 53 1.61 -7.27 25.83
N GLN A 54 0.31 -7.58 25.71
CA GLN A 54 -0.29 -8.87 26.05
C GLN A 54 -0.09 -9.94 24.95
N GLN A 55 0.65 -9.63 23.88
CA GLN A 55 0.88 -10.50 22.72
C GLN A 55 -0.42 -10.92 21.99
N GLN A 56 -1.50 -10.18 22.17
CA GLN A 56 -2.79 -10.41 21.51
C GLN A 56 -2.83 -9.72 20.14
N TYR A 57 -1.93 -10.13 19.23
CA TYR A 57 -1.74 -9.46 17.94
C TYR A 57 -2.98 -9.50 17.04
N ALA A 58 -3.76 -10.59 17.05
CA ALA A 58 -5.00 -10.66 16.27
C ALA A 58 -6.06 -9.67 16.77
N ALA A 59 -6.18 -9.51 18.09
CA ALA A 59 -7.09 -8.54 18.68
C ALA A 59 -6.62 -7.10 18.42
N ALA A 60 -5.31 -6.86 18.51
CA ALA A 60 -4.71 -5.58 18.15
C ALA A 60 -4.99 -5.22 16.68
N ASP A 61 -4.80 -6.15 15.75
CA ASP A 61 -5.07 -5.96 14.32
C ASP A 61 -6.53 -5.57 14.07
N ALA A 62 -7.48 -6.30 14.65
CA ALA A 62 -8.90 -5.97 14.56
C ALA A 62 -9.21 -4.58 15.12
N LYS A 63 -8.60 -4.20 16.25
CA LYS A 63 -8.77 -2.88 16.86
C LYS A 63 -8.21 -1.77 15.96
N ILE A 64 -7.02 -1.96 15.37
CA ILE A 64 -6.40 -1.02 14.44
C ILE A 64 -7.30 -0.84 13.21
N VAL A 65 -7.81 -1.92 12.62
CA VAL A 65 -8.72 -1.85 11.46
C VAL A 65 -9.96 -1.00 11.78
N ASN A 66 -10.55 -1.17 12.98
CA ASN A 66 -11.67 -0.34 13.42
C ASN A 66 -11.29 1.14 13.56
N ILE A 67 -10.09 1.45 14.08
CA ILE A 67 -9.60 2.83 14.16
C ILE A 67 -9.47 3.43 12.75
N LEU A 68 -8.87 2.69 11.81
CA LEU A 68 -8.64 3.14 10.43
C LEU A 68 -9.94 3.51 9.68
N GLN A 69 -11.06 2.87 10.00
CA GLN A 69 -12.36 3.21 9.43
C GLN A 69 -12.90 4.58 9.89
N SER A 70 -12.42 5.08 11.03
CA SER A 70 -12.93 6.30 11.67
C SER A 70 -12.03 7.53 11.51
N VAL A 71 -10.76 7.33 11.12
CA VAL A 71 -9.77 8.42 11.04
C VAL A 71 -9.57 8.90 9.61
N ARG A 72 -9.45 10.22 9.43
CA ARG A 72 -9.09 10.83 8.13
C ARG A 72 -7.61 10.69 7.81
N SER A 73 -6.76 10.69 8.83
CA SER A 73 -5.31 10.60 8.71
C SER A 73 -4.77 9.66 9.77
N VAL A 74 -3.86 8.76 9.37
CA VAL A 74 -3.28 7.76 10.25
C VAL A 74 -2.19 8.41 11.12
N PRO A 75 -2.31 8.38 12.46
CA PRO A 75 -1.26 8.86 13.35
C PRO A 75 0.03 8.06 13.18
N SER A 76 1.18 8.73 13.33
CA SER A 76 2.49 8.09 13.22
C SER A 76 2.63 6.86 14.12
N ASP A 77 2.18 6.94 15.36
CA ASP A 77 2.44 5.88 16.33
C ASP A 77 1.56 4.65 16.03
N LEU A 78 0.37 4.88 15.46
CA LEU A 78 -0.48 3.82 14.93
C LEU A 78 0.20 3.08 13.75
N THR A 79 1.00 3.78 12.92
CA THR A 79 1.75 3.11 11.84
C THR A 79 2.80 2.13 12.37
N PHE A 80 3.45 2.45 13.50
CA PHE A 80 4.37 1.54 14.17
C PHE A 80 3.62 0.30 14.69
N TYR A 81 2.53 0.49 15.43
CA TYR A 81 1.75 -0.63 15.97
C TYR A 81 1.16 -1.53 14.89
N LEU A 82 0.74 -0.96 13.76
CA LEU A 82 0.27 -1.71 12.61
C LEU A 82 1.40 -2.55 12.00
N GLY A 83 2.59 -1.96 11.84
CA GLY A 83 3.79 -2.67 11.39
C GLY A 83 4.17 -3.82 12.33
N LYS A 84 4.30 -3.55 13.63
CA LYS A 84 4.63 -4.54 14.67
C LYS A 84 3.61 -5.68 14.72
N THR A 85 2.32 -5.36 14.72
CA THR A 85 1.26 -6.36 14.73
C THR A 85 1.30 -7.23 13.47
N SER A 86 1.48 -6.62 12.30
CA SER A 86 1.60 -7.34 11.03
C SER A 86 2.79 -8.30 11.01
N PHE A 87 3.92 -7.92 11.62
CA PHE A 87 5.09 -8.79 11.74
C PHE A 87 4.76 -10.09 12.48
N TYR A 88 4.15 -9.99 13.66
CA TYR A 88 3.82 -11.15 14.48
C TYR A 88 2.66 -11.98 13.91
N LEU A 89 1.84 -11.39 13.03
CA LEU A 89 0.83 -12.11 12.24
C LEU A 89 1.38 -12.68 10.93
N GLN A 90 2.71 -12.67 10.72
CA GLN A 90 3.37 -13.15 9.51
C GLN A 90 2.92 -12.44 8.22
N LYS A 91 2.35 -11.24 8.33
CA LYS A 91 2.01 -10.38 7.19
C LYS A 91 3.22 -9.51 6.82
N TYR A 92 4.35 -10.14 6.47
CA TYR A 92 5.66 -9.44 6.43
C TYR A 92 5.70 -8.30 5.43
N LYS A 93 5.06 -8.42 4.26
CA LYS A 93 4.96 -7.31 3.30
C LYS A 93 4.33 -6.07 3.95
N GLN A 94 3.18 -6.24 4.60
CA GLN A 94 2.47 -5.15 5.26
C GLN A 94 3.33 -4.58 6.39
N SER A 95 3.93 -5.46 7.20
CA SER A 95 4.85 -5.05 8.26
C SER A 95 5.95 -4.12 7.74
N VAL A 96 6.67 -4.52 6.69
CA VAL A 96 7.77 -3.74 6.12
C VAL A 96 7.28 -2.41 5.59
N ASP A 97 6.16 -2.39 4.86
CA ASP A 97 5.60 -1.17 4.27
C ASP A 97 5.25 -0.13 5.36
N TRP A 98 4.61 -0.58 6.45
CA TRP A 98 4.21 0.31 7.55
C TRP A 98 5.37 0.74 8.46
N LEU A 99 6.31 -0.15 8.77
CA LEU A 99 7.50 0.21 9.56
C LEU A 99 8.40 1.18 8.79
N ASN A 100 8.54 0.99 7.48
CA ASN A 100 9.22 1.96 6.62
C ASN A 100 8.52 3.33 6.68
N LYS A 101 7.19 3.36 6.66
CA LYS A 101 6.44 4.62 6.79
C LYS A 101 6.66 5.29 8.15
N TYR A 102 6.67 4.54 9.25
CA TYR A 102 6.99 5.07 10.57
C TYR A 102 8.37 5.74 10.60
N ILE A 103 9.40 5.03 10.11
CA ILE A 103 10.78 5.52 10.06
C ILE A 103 10.86 6.79 9.21
N GLN A 104 10.17 6.86 8.07
CA GLN A 104 10.13 8.08 7.24
C GLN A 104 9.50 9.27 7.95
N LEU A 105 8.47 9.05 8.77
CA LEU A 105 7.74 10.12 9.45
C LEU A 105 8.45 10.62 10.71
N LYS A 106 9.13 9.72 11.44
CA LYS A 106 9.72 10.03 12.75
C LYS A 106 11.25 10.10 12.74
N GLY A 107 11.90 9.55 11.72
CA GLY A 107 13.35 9.47 11.65
C GLY A 107 13.93 8.68 12.83
N THR A 108 15.06 9.13 13.36
CA THR A 108 15.76 8.52 14.50
C THR A 108 15.29 9.03 15.86
N SER A 109 14.43 10.06 15.91
CA SER A 109 13.93 10.65 17.15
C SER A 109 12.59 10.08 17.63
N GLY A 110 11.99 9.16 16.86
CA GLY A 110 10.78 8.47 17.26
C GLY A 110 11.02 7.53 18.45
N GLN A 111 10.04 7.43 19.35
CA GLN A 111 10.09 6.54 20.51
C GLN A 111 10.41 5.08 20.16
N PHE A 112 9.95 4.61 19.01
CA PHE A 112 10.10 3.22 18.57
C PHE A 112 11.09 3.05 17.40
N SER A 113 11.96 4.03 17.15
CA SER A 113 12.80 4.05 15.93
C SER A 113 13.70 2.83 15.81
N GLU A 114 14.40 2.46 16.89
CA GLU A 114 15.29 1.29 16.91
C GLU A 114 14.51 -0.01 16.72
N GLU A 115 13.38 -0.15 17.42
CA GLU A 115 12.53 -1.33 17.31
C GLU A 115 11.95 -1.47 15.89
N ALA A 116 11.51 -0.36 15.30
CA ALA A 116 10.96 -0.32 13.95
C ALA A 116 12.01 -0.74 12.91
N ILE A 117 13.25 -0.27 13.03
CA ILE A 117 14.36 -0.68 12.14
C ILE A 117 14.61 -2.18 12.28
N ASN A 118 14.72 -2.68 13.51
CA ASN A 118 14.99 -4.09 13.79
C ASN A 118 13.88 -5.00 13.24
N LEU A 119 12.61 -4.66 13.48
CA LEU A 119 11.47 -5.42 12.98
C LEU A 119 11.37 -5.35 11.45
N LYS A 120 11.64 -4.18 10.86
CA LYS A 120 11.67 -4.02 9.40
C LYS A 120 12.70 -4.95 8.77
N THR A 121 13.94 -4.96 9.28
CA THR A 121 15.00 -5.83 8.75
C THR A 121 14.65 -7.30 8.88
N LYS A 122 14.09 -7.73 10.02
CA LYS A 122 13.59 -9.11 10.19
C LYS A 122 12.48 -9.43 9.18
N GLY A 123 11.52 -8.51 9.00
CA GLY A 123 10.43 -8.68 8.06
C GLY A 123 10.89 -8.77 6.61
N GLU A 124 11.92 -8.00 6.21
CA GLU A 124 12.52 -8.08 4.88
C GLU A 124 13.17 -9.44 4.61
N VAL A 125 13.85 -10.01 5.62
CA VAL A 125 14.43 -11.36 5.52
C VAL A 125 13.35 -12.42 5.33
N GLU A 126 12.28 -12.38 6.14
CA GLU A 126 11.18 -13.34 6.01
C GLU A 126 10.43 -13.19 4.68
N LEU A 127 10.19 -11.95 4.23
CA LEU A 127 9.56 -11.68 2.93
C LEU A 127 10.39 -12.23 1.75
N LEU A 128 11.73 -12.20 1.85
CA LEU A 128 12.59 -12.82 0.83
C LEU A 128 12.45 -14.35 0.84
N LYS A 129 12.33 -14.97 2.01
CA LYS A 129 12.11 -16.42 2.12
C LYS A 129 10.76 -16.85 1.55
N GLU A 130 9.70 -16.08 1.80
CA GLU A 130 8.37 -16.32 1.20
C GLU A 130 8.45 -16.32 -0.32
N LYS A 131 9.06 -15.29 -0.91
CA LYS A 131 9.24 -15.19 -2.37
C LYS A 131 10.06 -16.34 -2.95
N GLN A 132 11.11 -16.77 -2.25
CA GLN A 132 11.91 -17.93 -2.68
C GLN A 132 11.09 -19.22 -2.62
N THR A 133 10.23 -19.37 -1.62
CA THR A 133 9.37 -20.54 -1.46
C THR A 133 8.30 -20.57 -2.54
N GLU A 134 7.63 -19.45 -2.79
CA GLU A 134 6.68 -19.29 -3.89
C GLU A 134 7.32 -19.58 -5.25
N ALA A 135 8.54 -19.06 -5.49
CA ALA A 135 9.27 -19.34 -6.72
C ALA A 135 9.64 -20.82 -6.88
N LYS A 136 10.02 -21.50 -5.80
CA LYS A 136 10.29 -22.95 -5.81
C LYS A 136 9.02 -23.74 -6.09
N GLN A 137 7.91 -23.43 -5.42
CA GLN A 137 6.61 -24.07 -5.66
C GLN A 137 6.13 -23.84 -7.10
N ALA A 138 6.28 -22.63 -7.63
CA ALA A 138 5.97 -22.34 -9.02
C ALA A 138 6.86 -23.15 -9.97
N GLY A 139 8.16 -23.25 -9.68
CA GLY A 139 9.09 -24.11 -10.42
C GLY A 139 8.71 -25.59 -10.38
N GLU A 140 8.33 -26.12 -9.21
CA GLU A 140 7.86 -27.50 -9.04
C GLU A 140 6.56 -27.76 -9.80
N LEU A 141 5.59 -26.83 -9.76
CA LEU A 141 4.37 -26.93 -10.55
C LEU A 141 4.69 -26.96 -12.04
N LEU A 142 5.49 -26.01 -12.53
CA LEU A 142 5.91 -25.92 -13.93
C LEU A 142 6.81 -27.09 -14.40
N SER A 143 7.45 -27.80 -13.48
CA SER A 143 8.29 -28.96 -13.78
C SER A 143 7.51 -30.27 -13.95
N LYS A 144 6.22 -30.29 -13.59
CA LYS A 144 5.36 -31.42 -13.92
C LYS A 144 5.17 -31.43 -15.44
N ASP A 145 5.28 -32.59 -16.06
CA ASP A 145 4.97 -32.77 -17.49
C ASP A 145 3.45 -32.67 -17.68
N PHE A 146 2.92 -31.45 -17.76
CA PHE A 146 1.58 -31.19 -18.24
C PHE A 146 1.65 -30.38 -19.54
N ASP A 147 0.73 -30.68 -20.45
CA ASP A 147 0.51 -29.87 -21.63
C ASP A 147 -0.65 -28.93 -21.34
N ILE A 148 -0.44 -27.64 -21.59
CA ILE A 148 -1.48 -26.62 -21.51
C ILE A 148 -2.42 -26.79 -22.69
N ASP A 149 -3.71 -26.95 -22.39
CA ASP A 149 -4.77 -26.89 -23.39
C ASP A 149 -4.93 -25.44 -23.89
N CYS A 150 -4.66 -25.24 -25.17
CA CYS A 150 -4.72 -23.93 -25.83
C CYS A 150 -6.13 -23.58 -26.34
N GLY A 151 -7.14 -24.38 -26.00
CA GLY A 151 -8.52 -24.17 -26.41
C GLY A 151 -8.80 -24.54 -27.89
N PRO A 152 -10.02 -24.30 -28.37
CA PRO A 152 -10.53 -24.88 -29.62
C PRO A 152 -9.81 -24.38 -30.89
N THR A 153 -9.12 -23.25 -30.82
CA THR A 153 -8.37 -22.68 -31.95
C THR A 153 -6.98 -23.31 -32.12
N GLY A 154 -6.46 -23.98 -31.08
CA GLY A 154 -5.15 -24.63 -31.09
C GLY A 154 -3.96 -23.69 -31.36
N LYS A 155 -4.17 -22.37 -31.27
CA LYS A 155 -3.18 -21.33 -31.55
C LYS A 155 -3.16 -20.30 -30.44
N VAL A 156 -1.97 -19.94 -29.99
CA VAL A 156 -1.74 -18.96 -28.91
C VAL A 156 -0.91 -17.81 -29.47
N ALA A 157 -1.21 -16.57 -29.07
CA ALA A 157 -0.34 -15.45 -29.37
C ALA A 157 1.06 -15.70 -28.79
N CYS A 158 2.11 -15.45 -29.56
CA CYS A 158 3.46 -15.74 -29.13
C CYS A 158 3.82 -14.86 -27.91
N PRO A 159 4.13 -15.45 -26.73
CA PRO A 159 4.40 -14.68 -25.51
C PRO A 159 5.75 -13.93 -25.57
N VAL A 160 6.63 -14.28 -26.50
CA VAL A 160 7.95 -13.63 -26.65
C VAL A 160 7.86 -12.28 -27.33
N CYS A 161 6.97 -12.14 -28.33
CA CYS A 161 6.74 -10.88 -29.04
C CYS A 161 5.36 -10.28 -28.78
N ASN A 162 4.54 -10.88 -27.91
CA ASN A 162 3.15 -10.48 -27.68
C ASN A 162 2.33 -10.35 -28.98
N GLY A 163 2.62 -11.20 -29.97
CA GLY A 163 1.96 -11.17 -31.28
C GLY A 163 2.45 -10.11 -32.26
N SER A 164 3.40 -9.25 -31.88
CA SER A 164 3.90 -8.16 -32.74
C SER A 164 4.91 -8.61 -33.80
N THR A 165 5.33 -9.88 -33.76
CA THR A 165 6.45 -10.47 -34.55
C THR A 165 7.83 -9.86 -34.30
N VAL A 166 7.93 -8.77 -33.53
CA VAL A 166 9.17 -8.03 -33.27
C VAL A 166 9.35 -7.77 -31.77
N ILE A 167 10.52 -8.15 -31.25
CA ILE A 167 10.93 -7.89 -29.88
C ILE A 167 11.57 -6.50 -29.84
N ILE A 168 10.96 -5.59 -29.08
CA ILE A 168 11.43 -4.22 -28.90
C ILE A 168 12.16 -4.15 -27.55
N LYS A 169 13.46 -3.83 -27.57
CA LYS A 169 14.26 -3.60 -26.36
C LYS A 169 14.63 -2.13 -26.27
N LYS A 170 14.18 -1.48 -25.20
CA LYS A 170 14.54 -0.10 -24.86
C LYS A 170 15.87 -0.09 -24.11
N THR A 171 16.84 0.64 -24.61
CA THR A 171 18.15 0.85 -23.98
C THR A 171 18.40 2.35 -23.83
N TYR A 172 19.44 2.74 -23.09
CA TYR A 172 19.83 4.14 -22.91
C TYR A 172 20.24 4.84 -24.23
N LEU A 173 20.54 4.08 -25.29
CA LEU A 173 20.89 4.56 -26.63
C LEU A 173 19.70 4.60 -27.60
N GLY A 174 18.51 4.19 -27.17
CA GLY A 174 17.31 4.10 -27.99
C GLY A 174 16.70 2.71 -28.05
N GLU A 175 15.79 2.52 -29.01
CA GLU A 175 15.03 1.29 -29.20
C GLU A 175 15.72 0.37 -30.22
N THR A 176 15.89 -0.90 -29.85
CA THR A 176 16.40 -1.93 -30.75
C THR A 176 15.28 -2.90 -31.11
N TYR A 177 15.14 -3.16 -32.41
CA TYR A 177 14.11 -4.00 -32.99
C TYR A 177 14.75 -5.31 -33.43
N LYS A 178 14.24 -6.44 -32.94
CA LYS A 178 14.69 -7.78 -33.37
C LYS A 178 13.49 -8.63 -33.75
N THR A 179 13.53 -9.25 -34.91
CA THR A 179 12.53 -10.23 -35.33
C THR A 179 12.43 -11.35 -34.30
N CYS A 180 11.20 -11.76 -33.97
CA CYS A 180 10.94 -12.87 -33.08
C CYS A 180 11.27 -14.20 -33.77
N GLY A 181 12.34 -14.85 -33.32
CA GLY A 181 12.77 -16.15 -33.84
C GLY A 181 11.89 -17.34 -33.43
N TYR A 182 10.79 -17.14 -32.70
CA TYR A 182 9.94 -18.25 -32.24
C TYR A 182 8.63 -18.38 -33.02
N CYS A 183 8.08 -17.26 -33.53
CA CYS A 183 6.76 -17.26 -34.15
C CYS A 183 6.76 -17.27 -35.68
N ASN A 184 7.91 -17.50 -36.34
CA ASN A 184 8.04 -17.53 -37.81
C ASN A 184 7.27 -16.40 -38.52
N HIS A 185 7.35 -15.16 -38.01
CA HIS A 185 6.63 -13.98 -38.54
C HIS A 185 5.09 -14.03 -38.50
N THR A 186 4.49 -15.03 -37.87
CA THR A 186 3.02 -15.15 -37.75
C THR A 186 2.46 -14.44 -36.51
N GLY A 187 3.30 -14.19 -35.51
CA GLY A 187 2.87 -13.63 -34.22
C GLY A 187 2.12 -14.64 -33.34
N ALA A 188 1.88 -15.85 -33.83
CA ALA A 188 1.22 -16.93 -33.11
C ALA A 188 2.11 -18.17 -33.05
N LEU A 189 1.82 -19.05 -32.10
CA LEU A 189 2.41 -20.38 -31.96
C LEU A 189 1.30 -21.41 -32.07
N SER A 190 1.61 -22.58 -32.64
CA SER A 190 0.77 -23.76 -32.49
C SER A 190 0.73 -24.16 -31.02
N CYS A 191 -0.30 -24.86 -30.58
CA CYS A 191 -0.38 -25.31 -29.19
C CYS A 191 0.81 -26.22 -28.81
N GLU A 192 1.30 -27.01 -29.75
CA GLU A 192 2.49 -27.84 -29.57
C GLU A 192 3.75 -27.00 -29.38
N ASP A 193 3.97 -25.99 -30.24
CA ASP A 193 5.13 -25.10 -30.13
C ASP A 193 5.06 -24.22 -28.87
N TYR A 194 3.86 -23.81 -28.47
CA TYR A 194 3.62 -23.09 -27.23
C TYR A 194 4.02 -23.93 -26.01
N ASN A 195 3.60 -25.19 -25.96
CA ASN A 195 3.98 -26.11 -24.89
C ASN A 195 5.49 -26.41 -24.90
N LYS A 196 6.11 -26.60 -26.07
CA LYS A 196 7.57 -26.72 -26.20
C LYS A 196 8.29 -25.46 -25.74
N LEU A 197 7.76 -24.27 -26.01
CA LEU A 197 8.34 -23.00 -25.58
C LEU A 197 8.32 -22.88 -24.05
N LEU A 198 7.20 -23.22 -23.41
CA LEU A 198 7.08 -23.20 -21.94
C LEU A 198 8.04 -24.16 -21.25
N LYS A 199 8.30 -25.31 -21.87
CA LYS A 199 9.29 -26.31 -21.40
C LYS A 199 10.74 -25.94 -21.75
N GLY A 200 10.98 -24.82 -22.43
CA GLY A 200 12.31 -24.40 -22.88
C GLY A 200 12.91 -25.27 -24.00
N GLN A 201 12.09 -26.06 -24.69
CA GLN A 201 12.49 -27.02 -25.73
C GLN A 201 12.32 -26.46 -27.16
N LEU A 202 11.55 -25.38 -27.34
CA LEU A 202 11.37 -24.76 -28.64
C LEU A 202 12.65 -24.04 -29.07
N LYS A 203 13.26 -24.47 -30.18
CA LYS A 203 14.43 -23.80 -30.75
C LYS A 203 13.98 -22.58 -31.55
N ALA A 204 14.70 -21.46 -31.39
CA ALA A 204 14.50 -20.30 -32.25
C ALA A 204 14.88 -20.66 -33.69
N SER A 205 14.06 -20.26 -34.65
CA SER A 205 14.42 -20.27 -36.06
C SER A 205 15.63 -19.34 -36.24
N THR A 206 16.78 -19.90 -36.55
CA THR A 206 17.97 -19.14 -36.91
C THR A 206 17.65 -18.34 -38.18
N GLN A 207 17.62 -17.01 -38.08
CA GLN A 207 17.77 -16.09 -39.20
C GLN A 207 19.08 -15.35 -39.02
#